data_AF-A0A372Q4K3-F1
#
_entry.id   AF-A0A372Q4K3-F1
#
_cell.length_a   1.000
_cell.length_b   1.000
_cell.length_c   1.000
_cell.angle_alpha   90.00
_cell.angle_beta   90.00
_cell.angle_gamma   90.00
#
_symmetry.space_group_name_H-M   'P 1'
#
loop_
_entity.id
_entity.type
_entity.pdbx_description
1 polymer ?
#
loop_
_entity_poly.entity_id
_entity_poly.type
_entity_poly.pdbx_seq_one_letter_code
_entity_poly.pdbx_strand_id
1 'polypeptide(L)'
;MTKQSELSEFLDAPSAPFYCGFKASDIGQCLCKICDDSVRPRHFLGADNEDEIEAILSKREGHSLHEFIDGDEPLRPIIDFDLPEDTLNAITPKLTRNQAKNLLCCVFRDTCLEIFPKWDKKTMAIAESSDEKKISLHVSTYGMRLPNIAQVAMFTELVHKKLPAGL
;
A
#
# COMPACT_ATOMS: atom_id res chain seq x y z
N MET A 1 -24.87 10.99 5.44
CA MET A 1 -25.01 11.35 4.01
C MET A 1 -23.67 11.69 3.34
N THR A 2 -22.51 11.47 3.98
CA THR A 2 -21.19 11.92 3.50
C THR A 2 -20.43 10.90 2.65
N LYS A 3 -20.59 9.59 2.90
CA LYS A 3 -19.82 8.51 2.21
C LYS A 3 -20.02 8.48 0.69
N GLN A 4 -21.24 8.75 0.21
CA GLN A 4 -21.55 8.70 -1.22
C GLN A 4 -20.97 9.91 -1.99
N SER A 5 -20.83 11.06 -1.33
CA SER A 5 -20.30 12.28 -1.96
C SER A 5 -18.80 12.18 -2.22
N GLU A 6 -18.05 11.59 -1.29
CA GLU A 6 -16.58 11.46 -1.39
C GLU A 6 -16.17 10.35 -2.37
N LEU A 7 -16.93 9.26 -2.44
CA LEU A 7 -16.76 8.24 -3.47
C LEU A 7 -17.08 8.80 -4.86
N SER A 8 -18.11 9.65 -4.99
CA SER A 8 -18.37 10.36 -6.26
C SER A 8 -17.18 11.23 -6.62
N GLU A 9 -16.66 12.03 -5.69
CA GLU A 9 -15.50 12.90 -5.93
C GLU A 9 -14.23 12.13 -6.32
N PHE A 10 -14.00 10.96 -5.70
CA PHE A 10 -12.90 10.06 -6.08
C PHE A 10 -13.05 9.55 -7.52
N LEU A 11 -14.27 9.16 -7.92
CA LEU A 11 -14.57 8.62 -9.25
C LEU A 11 -14.67 9.72 -10.34
N ASP A 12 -15.08 10.93 -9.97
CA ASP A 12 -15.32 12.06 -10.87
C ASP A 12 -14.02 12.84 -11.21
N ALA A 13 -12.91 12.56 -10.52
CA ALA A 13 -11.62 13.17 -10.82
C ALA A 13 -11.11 12.76 -12.22
N PRO A 14 -10.62 13.72 -13.05
CA PRO A 14 -10.13 13.42 -14.39
C PRO A 14 -8.93 12.47 -14.31
N SER A 15 -9.16 11.22 -14.66
CA SER A 15 -8.21 10.13 -14.52
C SER A 15 -7.78 9.65 -15.89
N ALA A 16 -6.46 9.47 -16.06
CA ALA A 16 -5.92 8.56 -17.05
C ALA A 16 -6.57 7.17 -16.83
N PRO A 17 -6.80 6.37 -17.89
CA PRO A 17 -7.55 5.13 -17.77
C PRO A 17 -6.97 4.24 -16.68
N PHE A 18 -7.79 3.94 -15.67
CA PHE A 18 -7.43 3.04 -14.58
C PHE A 18 -7.05 1.67 -15.15
N TYR A 19 -5.80 1.26 -14.95
CA TYR A 19 -5.31 -0.02 -15.48
C TYR A 19 -5.72 -1.17 -14.54
N CYS A 20 -6.76 -1.91 -14.91
CA CYS A 20 -7.20 -3.12 -14.24
C CYS A 20 -6.85 -4.34 -15.09
N GLY A 21 -5.91 -5.16 -14.61
CA GLY A 21 -5.49 -6.41 -15.23
C GLY A 21 -4.08 -6.37 -15.81
N PHE A 22 -3.10 -6.70 -14.97
CA PHE A 22 -1.74 -7.00 -15.43
C PHE A 22 -1.76 -8.18 -16.40
N LYS A 23 -1.35 -7.95 -17.65
CA LYS A 23 -0.98 -9.01 -18.58
C LYS A 23 0.50 -9.32 -18.41
N ALA A 24 0.91 -10.53 -18.76
CA ALA A 24 2.34 -10.91 -18.75
C ALA A 24 3.21 -9.99 -19.63
N SER A 25 2.63 -9.33 -20.65
CA SER A 25 3.30 -8.33 -21.48
C SER A 25 3.67 -7.04 -20.76
N ASP A 26 3.03 -6.76 -19.63
CA ASP A 26 3.19 -5.49 -18.90
C ASP A 26 4.28 -5.59 -17.83
N ILE A 27 4.88 -6.77 -17.67
CA ILE A 27 5.97 -7.03 -16.71
C ILE A 27 7.18 -6.13 -17.00
N GLY A 28 7.54 -5.92 -18.28
CA GLY A 28 8.63 -5.02 -18.69
C GLY A 28 8.32 -3.52 -18.53
N GLN A 29 7.11 -3.16 -18.08
CA GLN A 29 6.77 -1.77 -17.70
C GLN A 29 6.88 -1.54 -16.18
N CYS A 30 7.24 -2.57 -15.41
CA CYS A 30 7.38 -2.51 -13.95
C CYS A 30 8.84 -2.53 -13.50
N LEU A 31 9.65 -1.63 -14.05
CA LEU A 31 10.99 -1.35 -13.51
C LEU A 31 10.85 -0.99 -12.03
N CYS A 32 11.21 -1.92 -11.15
CA CYS A 32 11.35 -1.64 -9.73
C CYS A 32 12.63 -0.83 -9.55
N LYS A 33 12.47 0.44 -9.18
CA LYS A 33 13.60 1.30 -8.83
C LYS A 33 13.87 1.11 -7.33
N ILE A 34 15.06 0.68 -6.95
CA ILE A 34 15.48 0.46 -5.57
C ILE A 34 16.51 1.54 -5.18
N CYS A 35 16.26 2.27 -4.10
CA CYS A 35 17.17 3.22 -3.50
C CYS A 35 17.97 2.54 -2.38
N ASP A 36 19.29 2.61 -2.44
CA ASP A 36 20.21 2.19 -1.37
C ASP A 36 20.67 3.41 -0.58
N ASP A 37 20.15 3.53 0.65
CA ASP A 37 20.45 4.63 1.57
C ASP A 37 21.72 4.42 2.40
N SER A 38 22.31 3.21 2.38
CA SER A 38 23.54 2.89 3.10
C SER A 38 24.79 3.45 2.41
N VAL A 39 24.69 3.87 1.14
CA VAL A 39 25.78 4.44 0.36
C VAL A 39 25.54 5.92 0.06
N ARG A 40 26.63 6.71 0.02
CA ARG A 40 26.57 8.15 -0.31
C ARG A 40 27.44 8.46 -1.54
N PRO A 41 26.91 9.19 -2.54
CA PRO A 41 25.51 9.63 -2.69
C PRO A 41 24.55 8.44 -2.87
N ARG A 42 23.23 8.67 -2.65
CA ARG A 42 22.20 7.63 -2.80
C ARG A 42 22.33 6.93 -4.15
N HIS A 43 22.27 5.61 -4.13
CA HIS A 43 22.43 4.81 -5.32
C HIS A 43 21.10 4.18 -5.72
N PHE A 44 20.70 4.36 -6.98
CA PHE A 44 19.46 3.81 -7.53
C PHE A 44 19.79 2.61 -8.41
N LEU A 45 19.09 1.50 -8.18
CA LEU A 45 19.18 0.25 -8.91
C LEU A 45 17.83 0.00 -9.61
N GLY A 46 17.84 -0.60 -10.79
CA GLY A 46 16.63 -1.02 -11.49
C GLY A 46 16.58 -2.56 -11.58
N ALA A 47 15.40 -3.13 -11.48
CA ALA A 47 15.14 -4.54 -11.74
C ALA A 47 13.77 -4.74 -12.37
N ASP A 48 13.68 -5.66 -13.34
CA ASP A 48 12.46 -5.92 -14.11
C ASP A 48 11.74 -7.22 -13.69
N ASN A 49 12.35 -8.02 -12.82
CA ASN A 49 11.82 -9.30 -12.39
C ASN A 49 12.28 -9.67 -10.97
N GLU A 50 11.65 -10.70 -10.42
CA GLU A 50 11.93 -11.22 -9.07
C GLU A 50 13.38 -11.67 -8.91
N ASP A 51 13.94 -12.38 -9.89
CA ASP A 51 15.32 -12.88 -9.84
C ASP A 51 16.36 -11.74 -9.75
N GLU A 52 16.14 -10.66 -10.50
CA GLU A 52 16.98 -9.46 -10.46
C GLU A 52 16.83 -8.71 -9.12
N ILE A 53 15.61 -8.62 -8.59
CA ILE A 53 15.37 -8.05 -7.25
C ILE A 53 16.12 -8.88 -6.21
N GLU A 54 15.97 -10.20 -6.21
CA GLU A 54 16.64 -11.11 -5.28
C GLU A 54 18.17 -11.02 -5.39
N ALA A 55 18.71 -10.88 -6.61
CA ALA A 55 20.13 -10.66 -6.82
C ALA A 55 20.61 -9.33 -6.21
N ILE A 56 19.81 -8.26 -6.30
CA ILE A 56 20.09 -6.98 -5.66
C ILE A 56 20.06 -7.13 -4.13
N LEU A 57 19.00 -7.72 -3.58
CA LEU A 57 18.82 -7.92 -2.14
C LEU A 57 19.99 -8.73 -1.56
N SER A 58 20.36 -9.83 -2.22
CA SER A 58 21.47 -10.70 -1.82
C SER A 58 22.82 -9.96 -1.84
N LYS A 59 23.08 -9.16 -2.88
CA LYS A 59 24.34 -8.40 -3.00
C LYS A 59 24.45 -7.26 -1.99
N ARG A 60 23.32 -6.76 -1.52
CA ARG A 60 23.19 -5.62 -0.60
C ARG A 60 22.72 -6.06 0.79
N GLU A 61 23.02 -7.30 1.17
CA GLU A 61 22.68 -7.80 2.50
C GLU A 61 23.19 -6.86 3.59
N GLY A 62 22.33 -6.52 4.55
CA GLY A 62 22.63 -5.54 5.61
C GLY A 62 22.51 -4.06 5.21
N HIS A 63 22.19 -3.75 3.95
CA HIS A 63 21.88 -2.39 3.52
C HIS A 63 20.40 -2.02 3.79
N SER A 64 20.14 -0.73 3.92
CA SER A 64 18.78 -0.17 3.96
C SER A 64 18.33 0.15 2.54
N LEU A 65 17.51 -0.74 1.98
CA LEU A 65 16.96 -0.63 0.64
C LEU A 65 15.48 -0.20 0.68
N HIS A 66 15.09 0.69 -0.24
CA HIS A 66 13.73 1.20 -0.36
C HIS A 66 13.23 1.15 -1.81
N GLU A 67 11.97 0.77 -2.03
CA GLU A 67 11.33 1.00 -3.33
C GLU A 67 11.20 2.50 -3.57
N PHE A 68 11.70 2.96 -4.72
CA PHE A 68 11.56 4.32 -5.19
C PHE A 68 10.29 4.45 -6.01
N ILE A 69 9.35 5.25 -5.51
CA ILE A 69 8.07 5.50 -6.13
C ILE A 69 8.15 6.80 -6.93
N ASP A 70 7.96 6.69 -8.25
CA ASP A 70 7.93 7.83 -9.16
C ASP A 70 6.54 8.49 -9.13
N GLY A 71 6.47 9.81 -8.90
CA GLY A 71 5.20 10.51 -8.62
C GLY A 71 4.26 10.62 -9.82
N ASP A 72 4.80 10.51 -11.04
CA ASP A 72 4.09 10.68 -12.31
C ASP A 72 3.57 9.36 -12.89
N GLU A 73 3.94 8.22 -12.29
CA GLU A 73 3.54 6.89 -12.74
C GLU A 73 2.30 6.38 -12.00
N PRO A 74 1.46 5.52 -12.62
CA PRO A 74 0.38 4.87 -11.91
C PRO A 74 0.88 4.07 -10.69
N LEU A 75 0.32 4.37 -9.53
CA LEU A 75 0.76 3.87 -8.23
C LEU A 75 -0.16 2.77 -7.72
N ARG A 76 0.41 1.76 -7.08
CA ARG A 76 -0.38 0.76 -6.36
C ARG A 76 -0.96 1.40 -5.09
N PRO A 77 -2.22 1.13 -4.72
CA PRO A 77 -2.69 1.44 -3.37
C PRO A 77 -1.84 0.72 -2.34
N ILE A 78 -1.35 1.51 -1.40
CA ILE A 78 -0.39 1.09 -0.38
C ILE A 78 -0.60 1.93 0.87
N ILE A 79 -0.69 1.26 2.02
CA ILE A 79 -0.77 1.92 3.33
C ILE A 79 0.18 1.21 4.28
N ASP A 80 1.04 2.00 4.91
CA ASP A 80 1.84 1.58 6.06
C ASP A 80 1.07 1.93 7.33
N PHE A 81 0.52 0.92 8.00
CA PHE A 81 -0.12 1.08 9.29
C PHE A 81 0.93 0.96 10.38
N ASP A 82 1.07 2.01 11.19
CA ASP A 82 1.91 2.01 12.38
C ASP A 82 1.08 2.37 13.61
N LEU A 83 0.58 1.36 14.31
CA LEU A 83 -0.32 1.51 15.46
C LEU A 83 0.41 1.13 16.77
N PRO A 84 0.77 2.12 17.61
CA PRO A 84 1.40 1.86 18.91
C PRO A 84 0.48 1.06 19.84
N GLU A 85 1.08 0.19 20.66
CA GLU A 85 0.36 -0.64 21.62
C GLU A 85 -0.40 0.21 22.66
N ASP A 86 0.14 1.36 23.06
CA ASP A 86 -0.54 2.30 23.96
C ASP A 86 -1.80 2.90 23.32
N THR A 87 -1.76 3.19 22.01
CA THR A 87 -2.92 3.69 21.27
C THR A 87 -3.98 2.59 21.17
N LEU A 88 -3.59 1.37 20.81
CA LEU A 88 -4.48 0.21 20.79
C LEU A 88 -5.17 -0.02 22.15
N ASN A 89 -4.40 0.07 23.24
CA ASN A 89 -4.90 -0.14 24.60
C ASN A 89 -5.88 0.93 25.09
N ALA A 90 -5.83 2.14 24.50
CA ALA A 90 -6.74 3.23 24.81
C ALA A 90 -8.11 3.09 24.10
N ILE A 91 -8.21 2.27 23.06
CA ILE A 91 -9.46 2.08 22.29
C ILE A 91 -10.52 1.37 23.14
N THR A 92 -11.75 1.87 23.07
CA THR A 92 -12.92 1.29 23.76
C THR A 92 -14.02 0.96 22.75
N PRO A 93 -14.55 -0.29 22.74
CA PRO A 93 -14.15 -1.43 23.55
C PRO A 93 -12.73 -1.93 23.19
N LYS A 94 -12.05 -2.56 24.15
CA LYS A 94 -10.69 -3.07 23.95
C LYS A 94 -10.65 -4.03 22.76
N LEU A 95 -9.72 -3.78 21.84
CA LEU A 95 -9.41 -4.67 20.74
C LEU A 95 -8.15 -5.47 21.09
N THR A 96 -8.18 -6.77 20.82
CA THR A 96 -6.95 -7.55 20.81
C THR A 96 -6.11 -7.17 19.60
N ARG A 97 -4.79 -7.36 19.70
CA ARG A 97 -3.85 -7.11 18.62
C ARG A 97 -4.23 -7.79 17.30
N ASN A 98 -4.69 -9.06 17.35
CA ASN A 98 -5.16 -9.77 16.16
C ASN A 98 -6.46 -9.19 15.59
N GLN A 99 -7.38 -8.73 16.43
CA GLN A 99 -8.59 -8.05 15.96
C GLN A 99 -8.25 -6.75 15.25
N ALA A 100 -7.34 -5.93 15.81
CA ALA A 100 -6.88 -4.69 15.20
C ALA A 100 -6.23 -4.95 13.84
N LYS A 101 -5.27 -5.89 13.75
CA LYS A 101 -4.64 -6.29 12.47
C LYS A 101 -5.67 -6.71 11.42
N ASN A 102 -6.57 -7.62 11.80
CA ASN A 102 -7.61 -8.10 10.89
C ASN A 102 -8.52 -6.97 10.40
N LEU A 103 -8.86 -6.04 11.29
CA LEU A 103 -9.69 -4.90 10.96
C LEU A 103 -9.01 -3.95 9.99
N LEU A 104 -7.75 -3.57 10.24
CA LEU A 104 -6.94 -2.73 9.33
C LEU A 104 -6.90 -3.33 7.92
N CYS A 105 -6.57 -4.62 7.81
CA CYS A 105 -6.53 -5.33 6.53
C CYS A 105 -7.93 -5.43 5.87
N CYS A 106 -9.00 -5.67 6.65
CA CYS A 106 -10.34 -5.75 6.10
C CYS A 106 -10.81 -4.39 5.57
N VAL A 107 -10.58 -3.30 6.30
CA VAL A 107 -11.01 -1.96 5.87
C VAL A 107 -10.28 -1.54 4.60
N PHE A 108 -8.98 -1.82 4.50
CA PHE A 108 -8.23 -1.62 3.26
C PHE A 108 -8.85 -2.42 2.11
N ARG A 109 -9.00 -3.75 2.27
CA ARG A 109 -9.58 -4.64 1.26
C ARG A 109 -10.97 -4.20 0.80
N ASP A 110 -11.84 -3.88 1.74
CA ASP A 110 -13.24 -3.54 1.46
C ASP A 110 -13.32 -2.19 0.74
N THR A 111 -12.43 -1.25 1.06
CA THR A 111 -12.28 0.02 0.33
C THR A 111 -11.79 -0.22 -1.10
N CYS A 112 -10.82 -1.12 -1.31
CA CYS A 112 -10.39 -1.52 -2.65
C CYS A 112 -11.55 -2.11 -3.46
N LEU A 113 -12.37 -2.98 -2.87
CA LEU A 113 -13.52 -3.60 -3.53
C LEU A 113 -14.65 -2.60 -3.83
N GLU A 114 -14.82 -1.57 -3.00
CA GLU A 114 -15.82 -0.54 -3.24
C GLU A 114 -15.46 0.34 -4.44
N ILE A 115 -14.18 0.71 -4.57
CA ILE A 115 -13.70 1.49 -5.71
C ILE A 115 -13.54 0.62 -6.95
N PHE A 116 -13.08 -0.62 -6.78
CA PHE A 116 -12.84 -1.58 -7.86
C PHE A 116 -13.54 -2.93 -7.58
N PRO A 117 -14.85 -3.04 -7.87
CA PRO A 117 -15.62 -4.26 -7.59
C PRO A 117 -15.14 -5.52 -8.30
N LYS A 118 -14.36 -5.38 -9.38
CA LYS A 118 -13.78 -6.47 -10.16
C LYS A 118 -12.37 -6.87 -9.73
N TRP A 119 -11.79 -6.16 -8.75
CA TRP A 119 -10.44 -6.44 -8.27
C TRP A 119 -10.37 -7.84 -7.61
N ASP A 120 -9.36 -8.63 -8.00
CA ASP A 120 -9.10 -9.92 -7.35
C ASP A 120 -8.37 -9.69 -6.03
N LYS A 121 -9.09 -9.90 -4.92
CA LYS A 121 -8.57 -9.81 -3.55
C LYS A 121 -7.36 -10.70 -3.26
N LYS A 122 -7.11 -11.74 -4.08
CA LYS A 122 -5.89 -12.55 -3.96
C LYS A 122 -4.63 -11.76 -4.30
N THR A 123 -4.79 -10.62 -4.99
CA THR A 123 -3.70 -9.71 -5.32
C THR A 123 -3.39 -8.68 -4.23
N MET A 124 -3.93 -8.87 -3.03
CA MET A 124 -3.56 -8.13 -1.84
C MET A 124 -2.30 -8.76 -1.23
N ALA A 125 -1.33 -7.93 -0.90
CA ALA A 125 -0.11 -8.34 -0.21
C ALA A 125 -0.02 -7.64 1.14
N ILE A 126 0.43 -8.37 2.15
CA ILE A 126 0.63 -7.87 3.52
C ILE A 126 2.06 -8.25 3.91
N ALA A 127 2.88 -7.25 4.24
CA ALA A 127 4.14 -7.46 4.92
C ALA A 127 3.98 -6.99 6.38
N GLU A 128 4.51 -7.77 7.31
CA GLU A 128 4.36 -7.54 8.75
C GLU A 128 5.75 -7.39 9.40
N SER A 129 5.93 -6.26 10.11
CA SER A 129 7.13 -5.93 10.90
C SER A 129 6.76 -5.55 12.34
N SER A 130 5.67 -6.15 12.81
CA SER A 130 5.04 -5.94 14.11
C SER A 130 5.92 -6.45 15.27
N ASP A 131 6.02 -5.68 16.36
CA ASP A 131 6.71 -6.07 17.60
C ASP A 131 5.81 -5.87 18.85
N GLU A 132 6.33 -6.11 20.06
CA GLU A 132 5.57 -5.94 21.31
C GLU A 132 5.09 -4.50 21.55
N LYS A 133 5.70 -3.50 20.89
CA LYS A 133 5.43 -2.08 21.10
C LYS A 133 4.45 -1.50 20.08
N LYS A 134 4.34 -2.10 18.90
CA LYS A 134 3.48 -1.59 17.82
C LYS A 134 3.03 -2.66 16.83
N ILE A 135 1.82 -2.50 16.30
CA ILE A 135 1.40 -3.18 15.08
C ILE A 135 1.97 -2.39 13.91
N SER A 136 2.81 -3.03 13.10
CA SER A 136 3.36 -2.46 11.87
C SER A 136 2.98 -3.40 10.72
N LEU A 137 2.16 -2.90 9.80
CA LEU A 137 1.64 -3.63 8.64
C LEU A 137 1.76 -2.76 7.39
N HIS A 138 2.45 -3.29 6.39
CA HIS A 138 2.48 -2.71 5.06
C HIS A 138 1.50 -3.47 4.17
N VAL A 139 0.37 -2.83 3.85
CA VAL A 139 -0.72 -3.44 3.07
C VAL A 139 -0.77 -2.80 1.70
N SER A 140 -0.69 -3.62 0.66
CA SER A 140 -0.65 -3.15 -0.73
C SER A 140 -1.45 -4.05 -1.67
N THR A 141 -1.54 -3.64 -2.93
CA THR A 141 -2.09 -4.47 -4.01
C THR A 141 -1.15 -4.52 -5.21
N TYR A 142 -1.13 -5.63 -5.95
CA TYR A 142 -0.41 -5.71 -7.23
C TYR A 142 -1.34 -5.85 -8.45
N GLY A 143 -2.65 -5.98 -8.24
CA GLY A 143 -3.67 -6.06 -9.29
C GLY A 143 -4.41 -4.74 -9.58
N MET A 144 -4.06 -3.65 -8.91
CA MET A 144 -4.74 -2.36 -8.99
C MET A 144 -3.73 -1.21 -9.01
N ARG A 145 -4.01 -0.19 -9.82
CA ARG A 145 -3.23 1.05 -9.93
C ARG A 145 -4.15 2.27 -9.88
N LEU A 146 -3.75 3.26 -9.11
CA LEU A 146 -4.29 4.61 -9.08
C LEU A 146 -3.43 5.51 -9.97
N PRO A 147 -4.00 6.49 -10.65
CA PRO A 147 -3.30 7.19 -11.72
C PRO A 147 -2.19 8.13 -11.25
N ASN A 148 -2.17 8.54 -9.98
CA ASN A 148 -1.14 9.42 -9.42
C ASN A 148 -1.17 9.43 -7.88
N ILE A 149 -0.21 10.14 -7.27
CA ILE A 149 -0.07 10.30 -5.82
C ILE A 149 -1.28 10.98 -5.15
N ALA A 150 -1.97 11.90 -5.84
CA ALA A 150 -3.13 12.57 -5.28
C ALA A 150 -4.30 11.58 -5.06
N GLN A 151 -4.50 10.66 -6.01
CA GLN A 151 -5.48 9.58 -5.87
C GLN A 151 -5.10 8.59 -4.77
N VAL A 152 -3.81 8.29 -4.61
CA VAL A 152 -3.33 7.48 -3.47
C VAL A 152 -3.65 8.18 -2.14
N ALA A 153 -3.41 9.49 -2.04
CA ALA A 153 -3.73 10.24 -0.83
C ALA A 153 -5.23 10.24 -0.51
N MET A 154 -6.09 10.44 -1.52
CA MET A 154 -7.55 10.36 -1.33
C MET A 154 -8.01 8.95 -0.93
N PHE A 155 -7.39 7.91 -1.50
CA PHE A 155 -7.65 6.53 -1.11
C PHE A 155 -7.29 6.30 0.37
N THR A 156 -6.12 6.78 0.82
CA THR A 156 -5.69 6.67 2.21
C THR A 156 -6.67 7.36 3.16
N GLU A 157 -7.13 8.56 2.83
CA GLU A 157 -8.14 9.27 3.62
C GLU A 157 -9.47 8.50 3.67
N LEU A 158 -9.87 7.87 2.57
CA LEU A 158 -11.08 7.05 2.54
C LEU A 158 -10.96 5.82 3.45
N VAL A 159 -9.80 5.15 3.47
CA VAL A 159 -9.52 4.04 4.38
C VAL A 159 -9.56 4.53 5.83
N HIS A 160 -8.86 5.62 6.15
CA HIS A 160 -8.82 6.20 7.50
C HIS A 160 -10.22 6.55 8.03
N LYS A 161 -11.06 7.21 7.24
CA LYS A 161 -12.45 7.55 7.63
C LYS A 161 -13.35 6.33 7.88
N LYS A 162 -12.98 5.16 7.38
CA LYS A 162 -13.72 3.91 7.58
C LYS A 162 -13.23 3.12 8.78
N LEU A 163 -12.07 3.46 9.34
CA LEU A 163 -11.60 2.87 10.59
C LEU A 163 -12.50 3.31 11.76
N PRO A 164 -12.69 2.45 12.78
CA PRO A 164 -13.35 2.86 14.01
C PRO A 164 -12.60 4.00 14.70
N ALA A 165 -13.33 4.84 15.43
CA ALA A 165 -12.73 5.93 16.18
C ALA A 165 -11.64 5.43 17.15
N GLY A 166 -10.46 6.05 17.08
CA GLY A 166 -9.29 5.69 17.87
C GLY A 166 -8.30 4.75 17.18
N LEU A 167 -8.58 4.33 15.95
CA LEU A 167 -7.76 3.46 15.10
C LEU A 167 -7.30 4.18 13.83
#